data_AF-B5AGV6-F1
#
_entry.id   AF-B5AGV6-F1
#
_cell.length_a   1.000
_cell.length_b   1.000
_cell.length_c   1.000
_cell.angle_alpha   90.00
_cell.angle_beta   90.00
_cell.angle_gamma   90.00
#
_symmetry.space_group_name_H-M   'P 1'
#
loop_
_entity.id
_entity.type
_entity.pdbx_description
1 polymer ?
#
loop_
_entity_poly.entity_id
_entity_poly.type
_entity_poly.pdbx_seq_one_letter_code
_entity_poly.pdbx_strand_id
1 'polypeptide(L)'
;IGVTLTSGGKPLDAEHNIGRFNPLPMLEEVQSVPMRIFAATADLKTITDVIIYQHGVTSVKENAYALALGQIGAGLQAPTPKNVAVVVIDHPLHGERGFALSGSMATVTTSENPTPYLNLSYLTVARDNLKQSVADLLGLRLAVGLANAKGALGVAGVKVHFLGHSLGAISGTNLLAVANQPIGNAQADALFKFDTGGLAMPGGGIAPLLLNSPTFGPTIKMGVLTSGSAELKAGFTAYAPNCKTAVPTCFVNEFLP
;
A
#
# COMPACT_ATOMS: atom_id res chain seq x y z
N ILE A 1 -14.55 -18.09 -6.28
CA ILE A 1 -14.38 -17.12 -5.17
C ILE A 1 -15.75 -16.49 -4.96
N GLY A 2 -16.30 -16.53 -3.74
CA GLY A 2 -17.66 -16.03 -3.45
C GLY A 2 -18.79 -17.07 -3.56
N VAL A 3 -18.56 -18.31 -3.10
CA VAL A 3 -19.66 -19.28 -3.01
C VAL A 3 -20.48 -18.95 -1.76
N THR A 4 -21.75 -18.59 -1.93
CA THR A 4 -22.70 -18.45 -0.81
C THR A 4 -22.92 -19.82 -0.21
N LEU A 5 -22.39 -20.04 0.98
CA LEU A 5 -22.62 -21.27 1.73
C LEU A 5 -24.08 -21.27 2.19
N THR A 6 -24.84 -22.31 1.83
CA THR A 6 -26.25 -22.45 2.20
C THR A 6 -26.48 -23.71 3.01
N SER A 7 -27.44 -23.64 3.95
CA SER A 7 -27.98 -24.79 4.67
C SER A 7 -29.50 -24.73 4.60
N GLY A 8 -30.14 -25.77 4.07
CA GLY A 8 -31.58 -25.80 3.85
C GLY A 8 -32.12 -24.70 2.92
N GLY A 9 -31.30 -24.26 1.94
CA GLY A 9 -31.68 -23.21 0.99
C GLY A 9 -31.60 -21.77 1.53
N LYS A 10 -31.11 -21.58 2.77
CA LYS A 10 -30.85 -20.25 3.35
C LYS A 10 -29.35 -19.98 3.44
N PRO A 11 -28.89 -18.73 3.24
CA PRO A 11 -27.51 -18.35 3.51
C PRO A 11 -27.14 -18.70 4.95
N LEU A 12 -25.99 -19.36 5.16
CA LEU A 12 -25.48 -19.69 6.50
C LEU A 12 -25.11 -18.46 7.32
N ASP A 13 -24.84 -17.35 6.66
CA ASP A 13 -24.55 -16.04 7.25
C ASP A 13 -25.26 -14.97 6.42
N ALA A 14 -26.53 -14.71 6.75
CA ALA A 14 -27.36 -13.74 6.03
C ALA A 14 -26.87 -12.29 6.21
N GLU A 15 -26.08 -12.04 7.25
CA GLU A 15 -25.50 -10.74 7.56
C GLU A 15 -24.13 -10.55 6.90
N HIS A 16 -23.55 -11.62 6.34
CA HIS A 16 -22.23 -11.65 5.70
C HIS A 16 -21.11 -11.07 6.59
N ASN A 17 -21.21 -11.28 7.90
CA ASN A 17 -20.22 -10.81 8.85
C ASN A 17 -18.88 -11.51 8.58
N ILE A 18 -17.81 -10.71 8.43
CA ILE A 18 -16.47 -11.27 8.27
C ILE A 18 -16.13 -12.09 9.52
N GLY A 19 -15.99 -13.39 9.34
CA GLY A 19 -15.78 -14.33 10.43
C GLY A 19 -14.98 -15.54 9.98
N ARG A 20 -14.71 -16.45 10.92
CA ARG A 20 -13.94 -17.69 10.64
C ARG A 20 -14.55 -18.52 9.51
N PHE A 21 -15.87 -18.47 9.35
CA PHE A 21 -16.62 -19.27 8.38
C PHE A 21 -17.04 -18.49 7.13
N ASN A 22 -16.83 -17.17 7.13
CA ASN A 22 -17.06 -16.27 6.00
C ASN A 22 -15.92 -15.24 5.95
N PRO A 23 -14.69 -15.66 5.61
CA PRO A 23 -13.51 -14.81 5.79
C PRO A 23 -13.35 -13.76 4.68
N LEU A 24 -14.17 -13.84 3.62
CA LEU A 24 -14.08 -12.95 2.47
C LEU A 24 -15.28 -11.98 2.51
N PRO A 25 -15.05 -10.66 2.57
CA PRO A 25 -16.13 -9.70 2.41
C PRO A 25 -16.81 -9.86 1.05
N MET A 26 -18.08 -9.46 0.98
CA MET A 26 -18.82 -9.43 -0.28
C MET A 26 -18.10 -8.51 -1.28
N LEU A 27 -17.96 -8.97 -2.52
CA LEU A 27 -17.45 -8.12 -3.60
C LEU A 27 -18.49 -7.06 -3.90
N GLU A 28 -18.18 -5.80 -3.57
CA GLU A 28 -19.05 -4.67 -3.92
C GLU A 28 -18.76 -4.15 -5.32
N GLU A 29 -17.48 -4.01 -5.68
CA GLU A 29 -17.06 -3.45 -6.95
C GLU A 29 -15.69 -3.97 -7.40
N VAL A 30 -15.48 -4.01 -8.72
CA VAL A 30 -14.16 -4.20 -9.33
C VAL A 30 -13.67 -2.87 -9.90
N GLN A 31 -12.66 -2.30 -9.26
CA GLN A 31 -12.05 -1.05 -9.68
C GLN A 31 -10.82 -1.30 -10.57
N SER A 32 -10.67 -0.50 -11.62
CA SER A 32 -9.43 -0.50 -12.41
C SER A 32 -8.31 0.12 -11.59
N VAL A 33 -7.17 -0.56 -11.49
CA VAL A 33 -5.97 -0.02 -10.83
C VAL A 33 -4.98 0.42 -11.91
N PRO A 34 -4.79 1.74 -12.11
CA PRO A 34 -3.79 2.24 -13.05
C PRO A 34 -2.40 1.78 -12.66
N MET A 35 -1.67 1.24 -13.63
CA MET A 35 -0.27 0.84 -13.45
C MET A 35 0.64 1.62 -14.40
N ARG A 36 1.91 1.74 -14.02
CA ARG A 36 2.97 2.19 -14.92
C ARG A 36 4.07 1.14 -15.00
N ILE A 37 4.68 1.04 -16.18
CA ILE A 37 5.84 0.18 -16.44
C ILE A 37 6.98 1.06 -16.94
N PHE A 38 8.13 0.97 -16.28
CA PHE A 38 9.37 1.60 -16.70
C PHE A 38 10.30 0.52 -17.25
N ALA A 39 10.80 0.71 -18.46
CA ALA A 39 11.78 -0.18 -19.08
C ALA A 39 12.65 0.63 -20.05
N ALA A 40 13.89 0.18 -20.28
CA ALA A 40 14.77 0.77 -21.30
C ALA A 40 14.41 0.35 -22.75
N THR A 41 13.38 -0.50 -22.90
CA THR A 41 12.93 -1.06 -24.18
C THR A 41 11.42 -0.93 -24.31
N ALA A 42 10.94 -0.72 -25.54
CA ALA A 42 9.52 -0.79 -25.86
C ALA A 42 9.04 -2.24 -26.09
N ASP A 43 9.95 -3.15 -26.45
CA ASP A 43 9.63 -4.57 -26.58
C ASP A 43 9.68 -5.26 -25.21
N LEU A 44 8.55 -5.17 -24.50
CA LEU A 44 8.41 -5.73 -23.16
C LEU A 44 8.61 -7.24 -23.10
N LYS A 45 8.59 -7.97 -24.23
CA LYS A 45 8.82 -9.42 -24.27
C LYS A 45 10.28 -9.81 -24.00
N THR A 46 11.19 -8.84 -24.12
CA THR A 46 12.64 -9.05 -23.89
C THR A 46 13.05 -8.88 -22.43
N ILE A 47 12.12 -8.51 -21.55
CA ILE A 47 12.37 -8.32 -20.12
C ILE A 47 12.76 -9.65 -19.46
N THR A 48 13.87 -9.66 -18.74
CA THR A 48 14.35 -10.84 -18.00
C THR A 48 13.92 -10.80 -16.53
N ASP A 49 13.79 -9.59 -15.98
CA ASP A 49 13.49 -9.36 -14.57
C ASP A 49 12.45 -8.25 -14.44
N VAL A 50 11.40 -8.50 -13.68
CA VAL A 50 10.38 -7.52 -13.30
C VAL A 50 10.54 -7.19 -11.83
N ILE A 51 10.60 -5.91 -11.50
CA ILE A 51 10.53 -5.42 -10.11
C ILE A 51 9.17 -4.78 -9.92
N ILE A 52 8.34 -5.35 -9.06
CA ILE A 52 7.13 -4.69 -8.56
C ILE A 52 7.57 -3.77 -7.42
N TYR A 53 7.41 -2.45 -7.62
CA TYR A 53 7.73 -1.45 -6.60
C TYR A 53 6.47 -0.87 -5.96
N GLN A 54 6.48 -0.77 -4.63
CA GLN A 54 5.43 -0.10 -3.87
C GLN A 54 5.99 1.11 -3.10
N HIS A 55 5.36 2.26 -3.31
CA HIS A 55 5.76 3.54 -2.71
C HIS A 55 5.32 3.68 -1.23
N GLY A 56 5.82 4.73 -0.56
CA GLY A 56 5.46 5.06 0.83
C GLY A 56 4.14 5.83 0.99
N VAL A 57 3.69 6.01 2.24
CA VAL A 57 2.38 6.61 2.59
C VAL A 57 2.18 8.07 2.21
N THR A 58 3.18 8.79 1.73
CA THR A 58 3.04 10.21 1.34
C THR A 58 3.55 10.43 -0.08
N SER A 59 3.45 9.38 -0.89
CA SER A 59 4.06 9.31 -2.21
C SER A 59 3.05 8.80 -3.24
N VAL A 60 3.45 8.78 -4.50
CA VAL A 60 2.66 8.32 -5.64
C VAL A 60 3.54 7.45 -6.53
N LYS A 61 2.94 6.62 -7.38
CA LYS A 61 3.64 5.73 -8.30
C LYS A 61 4.60 6.47 -9.24
N GLU A 62 4.31 7.73 -9.59
CA GLU A 62 5.18 8.58 -10.39
C GLU A 62 6.52 8.85 -9.69
N ASN A 63 6.61 8.86 -8.36
CA ASN A 63 7.89 9.06 -7.67
C ASN A 63 8.88 7.91 -7.90
N ALA A 64 8.46 6.82 -8.55
CA ALA A 64 9.32 5.72 -8.92
C ALA A 64 10.29 6.03 -10.09
N TYR A 65 10.19 7.16 -10.79
CA TYR A 65 11.07 7.46 -11.94
C TYR A 65 12.56 7.30 -11.62
N ALA A 66 13.03 7.93 -10.55
CA ALA A 66 14.44 7.89 -10.16
C ALA A 66 14.88 6.48 -9.74
N LEU A 67 14.01 5.78 -8.99
CA LEU A 67 14.25 4.40 -8.59
C LEU A 67 14.33 3.48 -9.82
N ALA A 68 13.38 3.62 -10.74
CA ALA A 68 13.32 2.82 -11.96
C ALA A 68 14.58 3.01 -12.80
N LEU A 69 15.03 4.26 -12.99
CA LEU A 69 16.28 4.55 -13.69
C LEU A 69 17.47 3.83 -13.03
N GLY A 70 17.57 3.88 -11.70
CA GLY A 70 18.63 3.20 -10.94
C GLY A 70 18.60 1.69 -11.07
N GLN A 71 17.42 1.07 -10.93
CA GLN A 71 17.28 -0.40 -11.01
C GLN A 71 17.49 -0.93 -12.43
N ILE A 72 16.99 -0.21 -13.43
CA ILE A 72 17.20 -0.55 -14.85
C ILE A 72 18.68 -0.44 -15.20
N GLY A 73 19.32 0.67 -14.80
CA GLY A 73 20.76 0.87 -14.99
C GLY A 73 21.60 -0.21 -14.30
N ALA A 74 21.29 -0.53 -13.04
CA ALA A 74 21.98 -1.59 -12.30
C ALA A 74 21.82 -2.97 -12.95
N GLY A 75 20.64 -3.28 -13.51
CA GLY A 75 20.40 -4.51 -14.25
C GLY A 75 21.29 -4.63 -15.49
N LEU A 76 21.45 -3.54 -16.25
CA LEU A 76 22.34 -3.51 -17.42
C LEU A 76 23.82 -3.66 -17.07
N GLN A 77 24.24 -3.20 -15.89
CA GLN A 77 25.63 -3.26 -15.41
C GLN A 77 25.96 -4.50 -14.58
N ALA A 78 24.99 -5.40 -14.38
CA ALA A 78 25.23 -6.64 -13.63
C ALA A 78 26.21 -7.56 -14.39
N PRO A 79 26.98 -8.43 -13.70
CA PRO A 79 27.94 -9.34 -14.34
C PRO A 79 27.31 -10.23 -15.42
N THR A 80 26.04 -10.58 -15.24
CA THR A 80 25.16 -11.08 -16.31
C THR A 80 24.11 -10.01 -16.54
N PRO A 81 24.17 -9.28 -17.67
CA PRO A 81 23.24 -8.18 -17.95
C PRO A 81 21.79 -8.64 -17.92
N LYS A 82 20.94 -7.81 -17.33
CA LYS A 82 19.50 -8.04 -17.17
C LYS A 82 18.71 -6.93 -17.85
N ASN A 83 17.62 -7.31 -18.51
CA ASN A 83 16.60 -6.38 -18.98
C ASN A 83 15.55 -6.23 -17.90
N VAL A 84 15.68 -5.19 -17.09
CA VAL A 84 14.78 -4.94 -15.96
C VAL A 84 13.60 -4.08 -16.40
N ALA A 85 12.40 -4.45 -15.98
CA ALA A 85 11.23 -3.57 -15.96
C ALA A 85 10.81 -3.29 -14.52
N VAL A 86 10.44 -2.05 -14.21
CA VAL A 86 9.86 -1.67 -12.92
C VAL A 86 8.38 -1.38 -13.11
N VAL A 87 7.53 -2.11 -12.40
CA VAL A 87 6.07 -2.01 -12.46
C VAL A 87 5.55 -1.42 -11.15
N VAL A 88 4.66 -0.43 -11.24
CA VAL A 88 4.18 0.33 -10.08
C VAL A 88 2.69 0.63 -10.15
N ILE A 89 2.06 0.64 -8.99
CA ILE A 89 0.68 1.08 -8.78
C ILE A 89 0.61 2.02 -7.57
N ASP A 90 -0.45 2.81 -7.50
CA ASP A 90 -0.74 3.60 -6.30
C ASP A 90 -1.37 2.73 -5.21
N HIS A 91 -1.06 3.02 -3.94
CA HIS A 91 -1.88 2.56 -2.81
C HIS A 91 -3.33 3.08 -2.94
N PRO A 92 -4.33 2.44 -2.32
CA PRO A 92 -5.65 3.02 -2.15
C PRO A 92 -5.53 4.46 -1.60
N LEU A 93 -6.38 5.37 -2.08
CA LEU A 93 -6.41 6.77 -1.66
C LEU A 93 -5.13 7.59 -1.95
N HIS A 94 -4.18 7.06 -2.72
CA HIS A 94 -3.00 7.79 -3.18
C HIS A 94 -3.09 8.08 -4.69
N GLY A 95 -2.40 9.13 -5.15
CA GLY A 95 -2.23 9.43 -6.57
C GLY A 95 -3.54 9.40 -7.36
N GLU A 96 -3.56 8.62 -8.45
CA GLU A 96 -4.75 8.48 -9.33
C GLU A 96 -5.90 7.72 -8.66
N ARG A 97 -5.65 7.06 -7.52
CA ARG A 97 -6.65 6.32 -6.74
C ARG A 97 -7.26 7.16 -5.61
N GLY A 98 -6.85 8.40 -5.44
CA GLY A 98 -7.45 9.33 -4.48
C GLY A 98 -8.69 10.06 -5.01
N PHE A 99 -8.72 10.35 -6.31
CA PHE A 99 -9.61 11.38 -6.88
C PHE A 99 -11.08 10.97 -7.06
N ALA A 100 -11.35 9.67 -7.21
CA ALA A 100 -12.63 9.22 -7.76
C ALA A 100 -13.78 9.07 -6.74
N LEU A 101 -13.48 8.97 -5.44
CA LEU A 101 -14.50 8.53 -4.46
C LEU A 101 -15.28 9.68 -3.79
N SER A 102 -14.85 10.94 -3.88
CA SER A 102 -15.52 12.05 -3.17
C SER A 102 -15.63 13.37 -3.95
N GLY A 103 -14.97 13.51 -5.10
CA GLY A 103 -14.83 14.80 -5.78
C GLY A 103 -14.04 15.85 -4.98
N SER A 104 -13.34 15.43 -3.91
CA SER A 104 -12.58 16.29 -3.00
C SER A 104 -11.19 15.72 -2.72
N MET A 105 -10.20 16.61 -2.58
CA MET A 105 -8.85 16.24 -2.16
C MET A 105 -8.74 15.86 -0.68
N ALA A 106 -9.81 16.04 0.10
CA ALA A 106 -9.83 15.69 1.51
C ALA A 106 -9.72 14.16 1.76
N THR A 107 -10.02 13.34 0.77
CA THR A 107 -9.93 11.87 0.86
C THR A 107 -8.64 11.31 0.24
N VAL A 108 -7.69 12.17 -0.11
CA VAL A 108 -6.47 11.79 -0.82
C VAL A 108 -5.25 12.01 0.03
N THR A 109 -4.46 10.95 0.13
CA THR A 109 -3.19 11.01 0.80
C THR A 109 -2.16 11.74 -0.07
N THR A 110 -1.55 12.78 0.50
CA THR A 110 -0.56 13.64 -0.16
C THR A 110 0.80 13.58 0.54
N SER A 111 1.79 14.31 -0.01
CA SER A 111 3.09 14.50 0.62
C SER A 111 2.99 15.11 2.03
N GLU A 112 2.00 15.97 2.24
CA GLU A 112 1.79 16.73 3.48
C GLU A 112 0.79 16.03 4.40
N ASN A 113 -0.12 15.21 3.85
CA ASN A 113 -1.24 14.66 4.60
C ASN A 113 -1.42 13.14 4.39
N PRO A 114 -0.92 12.29 5.31
CA PRO A 114 -1.15 10.85 5.27
C PRO A 114 -2.49 10.40 5.86
N THR A 115 -3.26 11.32 6.45
CA THR A 115 -4.43 10.97 7.27
C THR A 115 -5.57 10.29 6.51
N PRO A 116 -5.81 10.49 5.19
CA PRO A 116 -6.88 9.76 4.51
C PRO A 116 -6.65 8.26 4.47
N TYR A 117 -5.42 7.82 4.20
CA TYR A 117 -5.04 6.41 4.27
C TYR A 117 -5.00 5.86 5.70
N LEU A 118 -4.47 6.64 6.66
CA LEU A 118 -4.25 6.17 8.03
C LEU A 118 -5.47 6.31 8.95
N ASN A 119 -6.40 7.20 8.62
CA ASN A 119 -7.61 7.54 9.36
C ASN A 119 -7.51 7.32 10.88
N LEU A 120 -6.94 8.32 11.56
CA LEU A 120 -6.58 8.21 12.98
C LEU A 120 -7.79 8.15 13.92
N SER A 121 -8.94 8.61 13.44
CA SER A 121 -10.21 8.49 14.16
C SER A 121 -10.74 7.04 14.15
N TYR A 122 -10.41 6.27 13.11
CA TYR A 122 -10.87 4.90 12.91
C TYR A 122 -9.73 4.02 12.38
N LEU A 123 -8.88 3.53 13.29
CA LEU A 123 -7.66 2.76 12.94
C LEU A 123 -7.95 1.49 12.12
N THR A 124 -9.18 0.97 12.17
CA THR A 124 -9.61 -0.14 11.31
C THR A 124 -9.55 0.21 9.83
N VAL A 125 -9.74 1.47 9.46
CA VAL A 125 -9.61 1.93 8.07
C VAL A 125 -8.17 1.79 7.59
N ALA A 126 -7.17 2.16 8.40
CA ALA A 126 -5.76 1.96 8.04
C ALA A 126 -5.44 0.48 7.82
N ARG A 127 -5.95 -0.38 8.71
CA ARG A 127 -5.80 -1.83 8.62
C ARG A 127 -6.42 -2.35 7.32
N ASP A 128 -7.61 -1.89 6.96
CA ASP A 128 -8.32 -2.40 5.79
C ASP A 128 -7.73 -1.82 4.48
N ASN A 129 -7.27 -0.57 4.48
CA ASN A 129 -6.47 0.01 3.39
C ASN A 129 -5.16 -0.78 3.14
N LEU A 130 -4.50 -1.24 4.21
CA LEU A 130 -3.33 -2.13 4.09
C LEU A 130 -3.68 -3.48 3.49
N LYS A 131 -4.78 -4.09 3.92
CA LYS A 131 -5.25 -5.36 3.32
C LYS A 131 -5.56 -5.18 1.84
N GLN A 132 -6.24 -4.09 1.47
CA GLN A 132 -6.53 -3.78 0.07
C GLN A 132 -5.24 -3.57 -0.72
N SER A 133 -4.25 -2.86 -0.16
CA SER A 133 -2.94 -2.70 -0.79
C SER A 133 -2.25 -4.04 -1.07
N VAL A 134 -2.33 -4.99 -0.13
CA VAL A 134 -1.78 -6.34 -0.33
C VAL A 134 -2.56 -7.09 -1.41
N ALA A 135 -3.89 -6.99 -1.42
CA ALA A 135 -4.74 -7.61 -2.43
C ALA A 135 -4.45 -7.06 -3.84
N ASP A 136 -4.29 -5.74 -3.98
CA ASP A 136 -3.96 -5.09 -5.24
C ASP A 136 -2.57 -5.53 -5.74
N LEU A 137 -1.59 -5.66 -4.84
CA LEU A 137 -0.25 -6.15 -5.18
C LEU A 137 -0.24 -7.63 -5.57
N LEU A 138 -1.06 -8.47 -4.92
CA LEU A 138 -1.29 -9.86 -5.36
C LEU A 138 -1.91 -9.90 -6.76
N GLY A 139 -2.90 -9.03 -7.01
CA GLY A 139 -3.52 -8.87 -8.32
C GLY A 139 -2.52 -8.42 -9.38
N LEU A 140 -1.65 -7.47 -9.06
CA LEU A 140 -0.58 -7.01 -9.95
C LEU A 140 0.42 -8.12 -10.26
N ARG A 141 0.83 -8.90 -9.25
CA ARG A 141 1.74 -10.03 -9.45
C ARG A 141 1.11 -11.11 -10.34
N LEU A 142 -0.16 -11.43 -10.11
CA LEU A 142 -0.93 -12.31 -10.99
C LEU A 142 -0.99 -11.77 -12.42
N ALA A 143 -1.26 -10.48 -12.60
CA ALA A 143 -1.31 -9.84 -13.91
C ALA A 143 0.02 -9.93 -14.65
N VAL A 144 1.16 -9.71 -13.97
CA VAL A 144 2.51 -9.91 -14.53
C VAL A 144 2.71 -11.37 -14.97
N GLY A 145 2.31 -12.34 -14.14
CA GLY A 145 2.42 -13.77 -14.47
C GLY A 145 1.58 -14.16 -15.69
N LEU A 146 0.34 -13.68 -15.77
CA LEU A 146 -0.55 -13.92 -16.91
C LEU A 146 -0.04 -13.22 -18.17
N ALA A 147 0.50 -12.02 -18.07
CA ALA A 147 1.11 -11.31 -19.19
C ALA A 147 2.34 -12.08 -19.72
N ASN A 148 3.14 -12.68 -18.84
CA ASN A 148 4.25 -13.54 -19.23
C ASN A 148 3.79 -14.83 -19.92
N ALA A 149 2.78 -15.51 -19.37
CA ALA A 149 2.21 -16.71 -19.97
C ALA A 149 1.63 -16.45 -21.39
N LYS A 150 1.16 -15.23 -21.65
CA LYS A 150 0.67 -14.79 -22.97
C LYS A 150 1.78 -14.25 -23.90
N GLY A 151 3.03 -14.22 -23.45
CA GLY A 151 4.15 -13.64 -24.21
C GLY A 151 4.00 -12.13 -24.45
N ALA A 152 3.31 -11.42 -23.55
CA ALA A 152 3.11 -9.98 -23.60
C ALA A 152 4.13 -9.20 -22.75
N LEU A 153 4.67 -9.82 -21.70
CA LEU A 153 5.68 -9.25 -20.81
C LEU A 153 6.70 -10.31 -20.42
N GLY A 154 7.97 -10.02 -20.68
CA GLY A 154 9.13 -10.81 -20.32
C GLY A 154 9.29 -12.12 -21.10
N VAL A 155 10.49 -12.68 -20.98
CA VAL A 155 10.88 -13.97 -21.53
C VAL A 155 10.21 -15.12 -20.77
N ALA A 156 10.15 -16.31 -21.36
CA ALA A 156 9.67 -17.49 -20.64
C ALA A 156 10.48 -17.70 -19.34
N GLY A 157 9.80 -17.73 -18.19
CA GLY A 157 10.44 -17.84 -16.88
C GLY A 157 11.02 -16.53 -16.34
N VAL A 158 10.46 -15.39 -16.76
CA VAL A 158 10.80 -14.05 -16.23
C VAL A 158 10.87 -14.07 -14.70
N LYS A 159 11.91 -13.44 -14.16
CA LYS A 159 12.10 -13.33 -12.70
C LYS A 159 11.27 -12.17 -12.17
N VAL A 160 10.57 -12.37 -11.06
CA VAL A 160 9.73 -11.33 -10.47
C VAL A 160 10.17 -11.04 -9.05
N HIS A 161 10.55 -9.79 -8.82
CA HIS A 161 11.08 -9.29 -7.56
C HIS A 161 10.12 -8.25 -6.97
N PHE A 162 10.16 -8.11 -5.65
CA PHE A 162 9.44 -7.05 -4.96
C PHE A 162 10.42 -6.05 -4.34
N LEU A 163 10.08 -4.77 -4.40
CA LEU A 163 10.76 -3.72 -3.64
C LEU A 163 9.73 -2.80 -2.99
N GLY A 164 9.72 -2.75 -1.67
CA GLY A 164 8.84 -1.85 -0.92
C GLY A 164 9.65 -0.75 -0.22
N HIS A 165 9.13 0.47 -0.20
CA HIS A 165 9.68 1.57 0.59
C HIS A 165 8.68 2.08 1.63
N SER A 166 9.09 2.18 2.90
CA SER A 166 8.24 2.66 4.00
C SER A 166 6.92 1.86 4.08
N LEU A 167 5.76 2.48 3.82
CA LEU A 167 4.46 1.78 3.75
C LEU A 167 4.45 0.65 2.71
N GLY A 168 5.16 0.82 1.60
CA GLY A 168 5.34 -0.23 0.60
C GLY A 168 6.13 -1.42 1.13
N ALA A 169 7.06 -1.22 2.06
CA ALA A 169 7.77 -2.31 2.74
C ALA A 169 6.88 -2.99 3.80
N ILE A 170 6.03 -2.23 4.49
CA ILE A 170 5.06 -2.77 5.45
C ILE A 170 4.05 -3.69 4.73
N SER A 171 3.41 -3.19 3.68
CA SER A 171 2.52 -4.00 2.84
C SER A 171 3.26 -5.15 2.14
N GLY A 172 4.50 -4.89 1.71
CA GLY A 172 5.42 -5.87 1.14
C GLY A 172 5.74 -7.07 2.03
N THR A 173 5.83 -6.86 3.34
CA THR A 173 6.08 -7.94 4.30
C THR A 173 4.93 -8.96 4.25
N ASN A 174 3.69 -8.48 4.26
CA ASN A 174 2.51 -9.33 4.17
C ASN A 174 2.35 -9.94 2.76
N LEU A 175 2.60 -9.14 1.72
CA LEU A 175 2.55 -9.61 0.33
C LEU A 175 3.50 -10.79 0.11
N LEU A 176 4.78 -10.64 0.47
CA LEU A 176 5.78 -11.69 0.26
C LEU A 176 5.45 -12.95 1.03
N ALA A 177 4.88 -12.83 2.23
CA ALA A 177 4.44 -13.98 3.01
C ALA A 177 3.30 -14.73 2.32
N VAL A 178 2.26 -14.01 1.87
CA VAL A 178 1.07 -14.61 1.25
C VAL A 178 1.36 -15.12 -0.16
N ALA A 179 2.05 -14.33 -0.99
CA ALA A 179 2.32 -14.63 -2.40
C ALA A 179 3.26 -15.84 -2.58
N ASN A 180 4.15 -16.08 -1.60
CA ASN A 180 5.08 -17.21 -1.63
C ASN A 180 4.60 -18.42 -0.83
N GLN A 181 3.40 -18.36 -0.22
CA GLN A 181 2.81 -19.50 0.46
C GLN A 181 2.13 -20.41 -0.58
N PRO A 182 2.63 -21.65 -0.81
CA PRO A 182 2.02 -22.55 -1.78
C PRO A 182 0.62 -22.97 -1.35
N ILE A 183 -0.30 -23.02 -2.31
CA ILE A 183 -1.66 -23.53 -2.11
C ILE A 183 -1.85 -24.96 -2.65
N GLY A 184 -0.76 -25.60 -3.09
CA GLY A 184 -0.77 -26.97 -3.61
C GLY A 184 -1.20 -27.05 -5.08
N ASN A 185 -1.22 -25.92 -5.80
CA ASN A 185 -1.49 -25.86 -7.22
C ASN A 185 -0.31 -25.19 -7.92
N ALA A 186 0.54 -25.99 -8.57
CA ALA A 186 1.80 -25.51 -9.13
C ALA A 186 1.63 -24.38 -10.16
N GLN A 187 0.56 -24.40 -10.96
CA GLN A 187 0.27 -23.37 -11.94
C GLN A 187 -0.11 -22.05 -11.26
N ALA A 188 -0.99 -22.08 -10.25
CA ALA A 188 -1.36 -20.90 -9.48
C ALA A 188 -0.17 -20.38 -8.67
N ASP A 189 0.57 -21.27 -7.99
CA ASP A 189 1.74 -20.92 -7.18
C ASP A 189 2.79 -20.17 -8.02
N ALA A 190 3.03 -20.61 -9.27
CA ALA A 190 3.95 -19.94 -10.19
C ALA A 190 3.49 -18.52 -10.59
N LEU A 191 2.19 -18.25 -10.61
CA LEU A 191 1.64 -16.94 -10.95
C LEU A 191 1.77 -15.92 -9.83
N PHE A 192 1.89 -16.36 -8.56
CA PHE A 192 2.00 -15.47 -7.40
C PHE A 192 3.42 -15.36 -6.83
N LYS A 193 4.25 -16.38 -7.01
CA LYS A 193 5.58 -16.44 -6.38
C LYS A 193 6.49 -15.28 -6.81
N PHE A 194 7.16 -14.67 -5.84
CA PHE A 194 8.29 -13.77 -6.03
C PHE A 194 9.62 -14.51 -5.86
N ASP A 195 10.62 -14.18 -6.68
CA ASP A 195 11.98 -14.71 -6.58
C ASP A 195 12.77 -14.06 -5.43
N THR A 196 12.62 -12.74 -5.24
CA THR A 196 13.23 -12.01 -4.11
C THR A 196 12.35 -10.85 -3.64
N GLY A 197 12.64 -10.33 -2.45
CA GLY A 197 11.98 -9.16 -1.89
C GLY A 197 12.93 -8.26 -1.13
N GLY A 198 12.92 -6.96 -1.44
CA GLY A 198 13.60 -5.91 -0.71
C GLY A 198 12.61 -5.08 0.10
N LEU A 199 12.85 -4.94 1.41
CA LEU A 199 11.99 -4.19 2.32
C LEU A 199 12.78 -3.00 2.88
N ALA A 200 12.65 -1.84 2.26
CA ALA A 200 13.37 -0.64 2.66
C ALA A 200 12.58 0.16 3.70
N MET A 201 13.14 0.27 4.90
CA MET A 201 12.61 1.06 6.02
C MET A 201 11.15 0.73 6.40
N PRO A 202 10.76 -0.55 6.56
CA PRO A 202 9.44 -0.87 7.10
C PRO A 202 9.37 -0.36 8.54
N GLY A 203 8.46 0.58 8.82
CA GLY A 203 8.27 1.04 10.19
C GLY A 203 7.76 -0.08 11.09
N GLY A 204 8.46 -0.32 12.20
CA GLY A 204 8.04 -1.30 13.21
C GLY A 204 6.84 -0.78 14.01
N GLY A 205 5.65 -1.32 13.73
CA GLY A 205 4.39 -0.90 14.35
C GLY A 205 3.94 0.49 13.87
N ILE A 206 2.86 0.55 13.08
CA ILE A 206 2.35 1.81 12.51
C ILE A 206 1.99 2.82 13.61
N ALA A 207 1.33 2.39 14.67
CA ALA A 207 0.96 3.27 15.78
C ALA A 207 2.19 3.90 16.49
N PRO A 208 3.17 3.11 17.01
CA PRO A 208 4.35 3.70 17.63
C PRO A 208 5.23 4.49 16.64
N LEU A 209 5.30 4.09 15.37
CA LEU A 209 5.97 4.88 14.33
C LEU A 209 5.35 6.27 14.18
N LEU A 210 4.02 6.34 14.06
CA LEU A 210 3.31 7.59 13.84
C LEU A 210 3.35 8.49 15.07
N LEU A 211 3.20 7.93 16.28
CA LEU A 211 3.26 8.68 17.54
C LEU A 211 4.65 9.26 17.81
N ASN A 212 5.72 8.58 17.38
CA ASN A 212 7.10 9.04 17.56
C ASN A 212 7.65 9.79 16.34
N SER A 213 6.86 9.98 15.29
CA SER A 213 7.27 10.77 14.13
C SER A 213 7.43 12.25 14.51
N PRO A 214 8.58 12.90 14.24
CA PRO A 214 8.73 14.34 14.45
C PRO A 214 7.74 15.17 13.61
N THR A 215 7.35 14.66 12.44
CA THR A 215 6.46 15.34 11.50
C THR A 215 4.99 15.04 11.78
N PHE A 216 4.63 13.77 11.97
CA PHE A 216 3.22 13.38 12.13
C PHE A 216 2.79 13.32 13.59
N GLY A 217 3.68 12.89 14.49
CA GLY A 217 3.40 12.63 15.90
C GLY A 217 2.70 13.77 16.63
N PRO A 218 3.09 15.05 16.45
CA PRO A 218 2.37 16.17 17.03
C PRO A 218 0.88 16.20 16.63
N THR A 219 0.59 16.07 15.33
CA THR A 219 -0.78 16.02 14.80
C THR A 219 -1.55 14.79 15.29
N ILE A 220 -0.90 13.61 15.30
CA ILE A 220 -1.54 12.38 15.80
C ILE A 220 -1.93 12.54 17.27
N LYS A 221 -0.97 12.93 18.11
CA LYS A 221 -1.17 13.06 19.55
C LYS A 221 -2.24 14.08 19.86
N MET A 222 -2.22 15.24 19.20
CA MET A 222 -3.27 16.24 19.35
C MET A 222 -4.65 15.73 18.94
N GLY A 223 -4.77 15.03 17.81
CA GLY A 223 -6.04 14.45 17.36
C GLY A 223 -6.60 13.41 18.35
N VAL A 224 -5.74 12.53 18.88
CA VAL A 224 -6.13 11.52 19.87
C VAL A 224 -6.54 12.18 21.20
N LEU A 225 -5.75 13.13 21.69
CA LEU A 225 -6.01 13.83 22.95
C LEU A 225 -7.32 14.65 22.91
N THR A 226 -7.55 15.38 21.83
CA THR A 226 -8.74 16.25 21.69
C THR A 226 -10.01 15.49 21.31
N SER A 227 -9.90 14.27 20.76
CA SER A 227 -11.07 13.40 20.53
C SER A 227 -11.52 12.68 21.81
N GLY A 228 -10.61 12.44 22.74
CA GLY A 228 -10.90 11.77 24.02
C GLY A 228 -11.39 12.67 25.15
N SER A 229 -11.26 14.00 25.07
CA SER A 229 -11.72 14.95 26.10
C SER A 229 -12.23 16.25 25.49
N ALA A 230 -13.49 16.59 25.80
CA ALA A 230 -14.11 17.84 25.38
C ALA A 230 -13.47 19.06 26.07
N GLU A 231 -13.05 18.89 27.33
CA GLU A 231 -12.37 19.90 28.14
C GLU A 231 -10.99 20.22 27.55
N LEU A 232 -10.21 19.18 27.21
CA LEU A 232 -8.91 19.35 26.59
C LEU A 232 -9.03 19.97 25.20
N LYS A 233 -10.06 19.60 24.43
CA LYS A 233 -10.39 20.23 23.15
C LYS A 233 -10.72 21.71 23.31
N ALA A 234 -11.59 22.06 24.26
CA ALA A 234 -11.96 23.46 24.52
C ALA A 234 -10.75 24.30 24.98
N GLY A 235 -9.93 23.75 25.90
CA GLY A 235 -8.68 24.38 26.33
C GLY A 235 -7.71 24.59 25.18
N PHE A 236 -7.57 23.61 24.28
CA PHE A 236 -6.74 23.75 23.09
C PHE A 236 -7.25 24.82 22.13
N THR A 237 -8.56 24.86 21.85
CA THR A 237 -9.16 25.90 21.00
C THR A 237 -8.94 27.30 21.58
N ALA A 238 -8.99 27.46 22.90
CA ALA A 238 -8.70 28.72 23.56
C ALA A 238 -7.21 29.10 23.50
N TYR A 239 -6.30 28.12 23.53
CA TYR A 239 -4.85 28.36 23.50
C TYR A 239 -4.28 28.54 22.08
N ALA A 240 -4.89 27.93 21.07
CA ALA A 240 -4.42 27.93 19.67
C ALA A 240 -4.01 29.30 19.10
N PRO A 241 -4.69 30.42 19.40
CA PRO A 241 -4.27 31.75 18.94
C PRO A 241 -2.90 32.22 19.46
N ASN A 242 -2.38 31.64 20.54
CA ASN A 242 -1.09 31.99 21.15
C ASN A 242 0.09 31.20 20.55
N CYS A 243 -0.18 30.25 19.66
CA CYS A 243 0.84 29.39 19.07
C CYS A 243 1.72 30.17 18.07
N LYS A 244 3.04 30.18 18.29
CA LYS A 244 4.02 30.73 17.34
C LYS A 244 4.41 29.77 16.20
N THR A 245 4.06 28.50 16.34
CA THR A 245 4.32 27.43 15.37
C THR A 245 3.01 26.74 14.96
N ALA A 246 3.11 25.70 14.12
CA ALA A 246 1.94 24.93 13.71
C ALA A 246 1.14 24.45 14.93
N VAL A 247 -0.19 24.59 14.87
CA VAL A 247 -1.13 24.23 15.95
C VAL A 247 -0.85 22.83 16.53
N PRO A 248 -0.57 21.78 15.73
CA PRO A 248 -0.18 20.47 16.25
C PRO A 248 1.09 20.42 17.10
N THR A 249 2.07 21.29 16.85
CA THR A 249 3.36 21.34 17.56
C THR A 249 3.34 22.26 18.78
N CYS A 250 2.22 22.94 19.00
CA CYS A 250 2.09 23.98 20.01
C CYS A 250 2.28 23.48 21.45
N PHE A 251 2.14 22.17 21.71
CA PHE A 251 2.34 21.55 23.03
C PHE A 251 3.62 20.70 23.17
N VAL A 252 4.30 20.36 22.07
CA VAL A 252 5.49 19.48 22.12
C VAL A 252 6.81 20.25 22.19
N ASN A 253 6.83 21.49 21.72
CA ASN A 253 8.02 22.35 21.76
C ASN A 253 7.92 23.51 22.74
N GLU A 254 6.71 23.82 23.23
CA GLU A 254 6.47 24.89 24.20
C GLU A 254 5.45 24.36 25.23
N PHE A 255 5.88 24.16 26.47
CA PHE A 255 5.16 23.77 27.71
C PHE A 255 5.13 22.30 28.14
N LEU A 256 6.02 21.97 29.09
CA LEU A 256 5.79 22.03 30.55
C LEU A 256 7.09 22.63 31.19
N PRO A 257 7.06 23.27 32.38
CA PRO A 257 8.09 24.21 32.87
C PRO A 257 9.55 23.74 32.81
#